data_AF-A0A966CE29-F1
#
_entry.id   AF-A0A966CE29-F1
#
_cell.length_a   1.000
_cell.length_b   1.000
_cell.length_c   1.000
_cell.angle_alpha   90.00
_cell.angle_beta   90.00
_cell.angle_gamma   90.00
#
_symmetry.space_group_name_H-M   'P 1'
#
loop_
_entity.id
_entity.type
_entity.pdbx_description
1 polymer ?
#
loop_
_entity_poly.entity_id
_entity_poly.type
_entity_poly.pdbx_seq_one_letter_code
_entity_poly.pdbx_strand_id
1 'polypeptide(L)' 'MGYNTRHTFITLCISAGVPISDIASWVGNSPEIILKHYAGLTKTEVPEL' A
#
# COMPACT_ATOMS: atom_id res chain seq x y z
N MET A 1 -21.58 1.40 6.69
CA MET A 1 -21.02 2.43 5.80
C MET A 1 -19.69 2.93 6.36
N GLY A 2 -18.64 2.11 6.34
CA GLY A 2 -17.34 2.47 6.96
C GLY A 2 -16.16 1.67 6.40
N TYR A 3 -16.37 1.05 5.25
CA TYR A 3 -15.40 0.33 4.43
C TYR A 3 -15.41 1.19 3.15
N ASN A 4 -14.45 2.07 2.86
CA ASN A 4 -13.04 1.76 2.88
C ASN A 4 -12.13 2.97 2.58
N THR A 5 -12.37 4.16 3.14
CA THR A 5 -11.50 5.33 2.85
C THR A 5 -10.02 5.04 3.11
N ARG A 6 -9.72 4.24 4.16
CA ARG A 6 -8.36 3.75 4.45
C ARG A 6 -7.83 2.82 3.35
N HIS A 7 -8.64 1.88 2.86
CA HIS A 7 -8.21 0.97 1.79
C HIS A 7 -8.02 1.69 0.46
N THR A 8 -8.95 2.58 0.09
CA THR A 8 -8.83 3.42 -1.10
C THR A 8 -7.58 4.29 -1.02
N PHE A 9 -7.32 4.93 0.12
CA PHE A 9 -6.11 5.71 0.34
C PHE A 9 -4.84 4.87 0.16
N ILE A 10 -4.75 3.70 0.82
CA ILE A 10 -3.59 2.80 0.71
C ILE A 10 -3.37 2.38 -0.75
N THR A 11 -4.42 1.98 -1.47
CA THR A 11 -4.34 1.60 -2.89
C THR A 11 -3.86 2.75 -3.77
N LEU A 12 -4.34 3.98 -3.55
CA LEU A 12 -3.89 5.16 -4.30
C LEU A 12 -2.42 5.48 -4.03
N CYS A 13 -1.97 5.41 -2.78
CA CYS A 13 -0.57 5.62 -2.42
C CYS A 13 0.36 4.56 -3.04
N ILE A 14 -0.03 3.28 -3.01
CA ILE A 14 0.73 2.20 -3.67
C ILE A 14 0.79 2.44 -5.17
N SER A 15 -0.33 2.79 -5.81
CA SER A 15 -0.36 3.10 -7.24
C SER A 15 0.46 4.34 -7.63
N ALA A 16 0.69 5.25 -6.69
CA ALA A 16 1.54 6.43 -6.86
C ALA A 16 3.02 6.16 -6.54
N GLY A 17 3.39 4.91 -6.20
CA GLY A 17 4.77 4.53 -5.88
C GLY A 17 5.25 4.98 -4.50
N VAL A 18 4.33 5.29 -3.58
CA VAL A 18 4.70 5.70 -2.22
C VAL A 18 5.27 4.50 -1.45
N PRO A 19 6.38 4.66 -0.70
CA PRO A 19 6.94 3.60 0.12
C PRO A 19 5.95 3.04 1.14
N ILE A 20 5.89 1.70 1.26
CA ILE A 20 4.97 1.02 2.18
C ILE A 20 5.19 1.43 3.65
N SER A 21 6.44 1.73 4.03
CA SER A 21 6.79 2.24 5.37
C SER A 21 6.09 3.54 5.71
N ASP A 22 5.98 4.44 4.74
CA ASP A 22 5.41 5.78 4.94
C ASP A 22 3.88 5.67 5.02
N ILE A 23 3.29 4.88 4.12
CA ILE A 23 1.86 4.56 4.15
C ILE A 23 1.50 3.95 5.50
N ALA A 24 2.28 2.96 5.97
CA ALA A 24 2.11 2.29 7.26
C ALA A 24 2.07 3.28 8.43
N SER A 25 3.02 4.23 8.45
CA SER A 25 3.06 5.30 9.44
C SER A 25 1.79 6.17 9.41
N TRP A 26 1.33 6.58 8.23
CA TRP A 26 0.15 7.46 8.10
C TRP A 26 -1.16 6.80 8.48
N VAL A 27 -1.32 5.51 8.19
CA VAL A 27 -2.58 4.78 8.44
C VAL A 27 -2.59 4.05 9.78
N GLY A 28 -1.51 4.12 10.56
CA GLY A 28 -1.38 3.45 11.85
C GLY A 28 -1.37 1.92 11.74
N ASN A 29 -0.83 1.36 10.66
CA ASN A 29 -0.68 -0.10 10.48
C ASN A 29 0.79 -0.47 10.41
N SER A 30 1.12 -1.73 10.70
CA SER A 30 2.47 -2.24 10.41
C SER A 30 2.67 -2.42 8.90
N PRO A 31 3.89 -2.20 8.36
CA PRO A 31 4.21 -2.49 6.95
C PRO A 31 3.85 -3.92 6.53
N GLU A 32 4.05 -4.89 7.43
CA GLU A 32 3.68 -6.30 7.24
C GLU A 32 2.18 -6.50 6.97
N ILE A 33 1.33 -5.76 7.68
CA ILE A 33 -0.12 -5.80 7.49
C ILE A 33 -0.47 -5.20 6.12
N ILE A 34 0.19 -4.13 5.69
CA ILE A 34 -0.04 -3.55 4.36
C ILE A 34 0.45 -4.51 3.27
N LEU A 35 1.65 -5.06 3.38
CA LEU A 35 2.16 -6.04 2.42
C LEU A 35 1.22 -7.26 2.31
N LYS A 36 0.79 -7.83 3.44
CA LYS A 36 -0.12 -8.98 3.44
C LYS A 36 -1.43 -8.73 2.67
N HIS A 37 -1.99 -7.52 2.77
CA HIS A 37 -3.30 -7.22 2.18
C HIS A 37 -3.21 -6.55 0.79
N TYR A 38 -2.07 -5.95 0.43
CA TYR A 38 -1.92 -5.12 -0.78
C TYR A 38 -0.72 -5.51 -1.66
N ALA A 39 0.03 -6.58 -1.35
CA ALA A 39 1.17 -7.04 -2.18
C ALA A 39 0.79 -7.38 -3.63
N GLY A 40 -0.47 -7.69 -3.93
CA GLY A 40 -0.94 -7.87 -5.31
C GLY A 40 -1.10 -6.58 -6.11
N LEU A 41 -1.01 -5.41 -5.45
CA LEU A 41 -1.17 -4.09 -6.06
C LEU A 41 0.15 -3.33 -6.22
N THR A 42 1.24 -3.83 -5.65
CA THR A 42 2.57 -3.29 -5.93
C THR A 42 2.95 -3.66 -7.36
N LYS A 43 2.72 -2.74 -8.30
CA LYS A 43 3.41 -2.79 -9.59
C LYS A 43 4.87 -2.44 -9.34
N THR A 44 5.65 -3.45 -8.96
CA THR A 44 7.08 -3.39 -9.21
C THR A 44 7.22 -3.46 -10.73
N GLU A 45 7.60 -2.35 -11.38
CA GLU A 45 8.34 -2.46 -12.63
C GLU A 45 9.60 -3.26 -12.27
N VAL A 46 9.54 -4.57 -12.49
CA VAL A 46 10.68 -5.46 -12.33
C VAL A 46 11.71 -4.95 -13.34
N PRO A 47 12.87 -4.42 -12.92
CA PRO A 47 13.93 -4.14 -13.88
C PRO A 47 14.27 -5.45 -14.56
N GLU A 48 14.07 -5.53 -15.87
CA GLU A 48 14.44 -6.70 -16.66
C GLU A 48 15.94 -6.98 -16.45
N LEU A 49 16.26 -8.19 -15.99
CA LEU A 49 17.63 -8.71 -15.85
C LEU A 49 18.13 -9.21 -17.21
#